data_AF-A0A7X3VIU1-F1
#
_entry.id   AF-A0A7X3VIU1-F1
#
_cell.length_a   1.000
_cell.length_b   1.000
_cell.length_c   1.000
_cell.angle_alpha   90.00
_cell.angle_beta   90.00
_cell.angle_gamma   90.00
#
_symmetry.space_group_name_H-M   'P 1'
#
loop_
_entity.id
_entity.type
_entity.pdbx_description
1 polymer ?
#
loop_
_entity_poly.entity_id
_entity_poly.type
_entity_poly.pdbx_seq_one_letter_code
_entity_poly.pdbx_strand_id
1 'polypeptide(L)'
;MSNKLKPRSYAITDGPDRAAARTMLMFGDGGLSPEDLDKPIIGVANTWIEIGPCNFHLRRLAAKVKEGIRAAGGTPLEFNTVSISDGITMGTEGMKTSLISREIIADSIELVSIGNMFDAVVALCGCDKTVPGTVMALARLDIPSLTLYGGSIMPGNFQGRDVTIQDVFEAVGQHAEGTIT
;
A
#
# COMPACT_ATOMS: atom_id res chain seq x y z
N MET A 1 -4.26 -29.14 15.90
CA MET A 1 -5.56 -28.43 15.89
C MET A 1 -5.35 -27.15 15.11
N SER A 2 -6.18 -26.84 14.11
CA SER A 2 -6.07 -25.59 13.36
C SER A 2 -6.21 -24.41 14.35
N ASN A 3 -5.18 -23.56 14.42
CA ASN A 3 -5.26 -22.28 15.11
C ASN A 3 -6.35 -21.46 14.39
N LYS A 4 -7.47 -21.16 15.07
CA LYS A 4 -8.60 -20.41 14.47
C LYS A 4 -8.20 -19.06 13.90
N LEU A 5 -7.07 -18.51 14.33
CA LEU A 5 -6.54 -17.24 13.84
C LEU A 5 -5.80 -17.36 12.50
N LYS A 6 -5.49 -18.58 12.04
CA LYS A 6 -4.79 -18.86 10.77
C LYS A 6 -5.70 -19.56 9.76
N PRO A 7 -6.81 -18.96 9.31
CA PRO A 7 -7.74 -19.61 8.40
C PRO A 7 -7.15 -19.90 7.01
N ARG A 8 -6.03 -19.25 6.62
CA ARG A 8 -5.42 -19.42 5.29
C ARG A 8 -3.93 -19.80 5.38
N SER A 9 -3.14 -19.10 6.20
CA SER A 9 -1.68 -19.27 6.23
C SER A 9 -1.23 -20.66 6.69
N TYR A 10 -2.07 -21.38 7.44
CA TYR A 10 -1.81 -22.77 7.83
C TYR A 10 -1.44 -23.66 6.62
N ALA A 11 -1.98 -23.34 5.44
CA ALA A 11 -1.74 -24.08 4.21
C ALA A 11 -0.28 -24.01 3.72
N ILE A 12 0.51 -23.04 4.19
CA ILE A 12 1.93 -22.89 3.84
C ILE A 12 2.87 -23.02 5.05
N THR A 13 2.34 -23.01 6.27
CA THR A 13 3.15 -23.10 7.49
C THR A 13 3.01 -24.43 8.22
N ASP A 14 1.89 -25.14 8.11
CA ASP A 14 1.60 -26.27 9.00
C ASP A 14 1.81 -27.61 8.27
N GLY A 15 2.29 -28.62 8.99
CA GLY A 15 2.49 -29.98 8.47
C GLY A 15 3.91 -30.25 7.93
N PRO A 16 4.33 -31.53 7.91
CA PRO A 16 5.68 -31.90 7.46
C PRO A 16 5.90 -31.62 5.97
N ASP A 17 4.87 -31.76 5.15
CA ASP A 17 4.89 -31.50 3.70
C ASP A 17 5.08 -30.02 3.35
N ARG A 18 4.90 -29.11 4.32
CA ARG A 18 5.19 -27.67 4.18
C ARG A 18 6.58 -27.26 4.64
N ALA A 19 7.49 -28.20 4.91
CA ALA A 19 8.87 -27.90 5.31
C ALA A 19 9.60 -26.98 4.32
N ALA A 20 9.45 -27.20 3.00
CA ALA A 20 10.09 -26.37 1.99
C ALA A 20 9.59 -24.91 2.01
N ALA A 21 8.28 -24.70 2.18
CA ALA A 21 7.70 -23.36 2.27
C ALA A 21 8.19 -22.63 3.54
N ARG A 22 8.20 -23.32 4.68
CA ARG A 22 8.76 -22.76 5.93
C ARG A 22 10.24 -22.38 5.77
N THR A 23 11.05 -23.22 5.14
CA THR A 23 12.46 -22.88 4.87
C THR A 23 12.57 -21.56 4.12
N MET A 24 11.78 -21.35 3.07
CA MET A 24 11.79 -20.08 2.32
C MET A 24 11.33 -18.89 3.17
N LEU A 25 10.35 -19.08 4.05
CA LEU A 25 9.86 -18.03 4.94
C LEU A 25 10.87 -17.67 6.05
N MET A 26 11.69 -18.63 6.48
CA MET A 26 12.65 -18.47 7.59
C MET A 26 14.05 -18.05 7.13
N PHE A 27 14.36 -18.17 5.84
CA PHE A 27 15.73 -18.01 5.33
C PHE A 27 16.11 -16.56 5.07
N GLY A 28 17.37 -16.22 5.38
CA GLY A 28 18.01 -14.95 5.03
C GLY A 28 17.68 -13.78 5.97
N ASP A 29 18.15 -12.60 5.58
CA ASP A 29 17.92 -11.38 6.34
C ASP A 29 16.43 -11.00 6.34
N GLY A 30 15.84 -10.91 7.52
CA GLY A 30 14.41 -10.66 7.69
C GLY A 30 13.52 -11.91 7.62
N GLY A 31 14.12 -13.11 7.62
CA GLY A 31 13.39 -14.38 7.75
C GLY A 31 12.59 -14.48 9.05
N LEU A 32 11.49 -15.22 9.00
CA LEU A 32 10.59 -15.45 10.13
C LEU A 32 11.17 -16.46 11.12
N SER A 33 10.88 -16.29 12.41
CA SER A 33 11.17 -17.31 13.41
C SER A 33 10.13 -18.44 13.40
N PRO A 34 10.42 -19.62 13.99
CA PRO A 34 9.39 -20.66 14.17
C PRO A 34 8.14 -20.13 14.88
N GLU A 35 8.31 -19.28 15.89
CA GLU A 35 7.20 -18.69 16.64
C GLU A 35 6.37 -17.72 15.78
N ASP A 36 6.99 -17.05 14.81
CA ASP A 36 6.27 -16.20 13.87
C ASP A 36 5.40 -17.01 12.90
N LEU A 37 5.82 -18.23 12.55
CA LEU A 37 5.04 -19.13 11.71
C LEU A 37 3.81 -19.71 12.44
N ASP A 38 3.77 -19.68 13.77
CA ASP A 38 2.62 -20.14 14.57
C ASP A 38 1.52 -19.07 14.71
N LYS A 39 1.81 -17.83 14.30
CA LYS A 39 0.91 -16.66 14.37
C LYS A 39 0.17 -16.44 13.03
N PRO A 40 -0.93 -15.66 13.02
CA PRO A 40 -1.54 -15.21 11.77
C PRO A 40 -0.59 -14.37 10.94
N ILE A 41 -0.51 -14.65 9.64
CA ILE A 41 0.31 -13.88 8.69
C ILE A 41 -0.53 -12.76 8.13
N ILE A 42 -0.09 -11.52 8.36
CA ILE A 42 -0.80 -10.30 7.97
C ILE A 42 -0.03 -9.64 6.83
N GLY A 43 -0.67 -9.53 5.67
CA GLY A 43 -0.12 -8.78 4.54
C GLY A 43 -0.16 -7.28 4.81
N VAL A 44 0.94 -6.58 4.57
CA VAL A 44 0.99 -5.11 4.58
C VAL A 44 1.19 -4.65 3.14
N ALA A 45 0.09 -4.32 2.46
CA ALA A 45 0.09 -3.88 1.08
C ALA A 45 0.41 -2.39 1.02
N ASN A 46 1.60 -2.02 0.53
CA ASN A 46 2.06 -0.65 0.50
C ASN A 46 1.99 -0.08 -0.93
N THR A 47 1.59 1.19 -1.07
CA THR A 47 1.63 1.92 -2.35
C THR A 47 2.78 2.93 -2.38
N TRP A 48 3.76 2.79 -1.49
CA TRP A 48 4.93 3.67 -1.39
C TRP A 48 5.68 3.73 -2.73
N ILE A 49 6.05 4.96 -3.11
CA ILE A 49 6.87 5.25 -4.29
C ILE A 49 7.58 6.59 -4.13
N GLU A 50 8.72 6.77 -4.79
CA GLU A 50 9.52 8.02 -4.74
C GLU A 50 9.08 9.08 -5.75
N ILE A 51 8.20 8.72 -6.70
CA ILE A 51 7.82 9.57 -7.83
C ILE A 51 7.02 10.81 -7.38
N GLY A 52 6.29 10.74 -6.26
CA GLY A 52 5.44 11.85 -5.83
C GLY A 52 5.21 11.91 -4.32
N PRO A 53 4.83 13.09 -3.80
CA PRO A 53 4.75 13.34 -2.37
C PRO A 53 3.61 12.58 -1.68
N CYS A 54 2.53 12.26 -2.41
CA CYS A 54 1.33 11.64 -1.84
C CYS A 54 1.60 10.30 -1.15
N ASN A 55 2.60 9.53 -1.63
CA ASN A 55 2.88 8.18 -1.16
C ASN A 55 4.28 8.03 -0.56
N PHE A 56 5.11 9.08 -0.61
CA PHE A 56 6.53 9.00 -0.25
C PHE A 56 6.74 8.58 1.22
N HIS A 57 5.88 9.03 2.13
CA HIS A 57 6.01 8.72 3.56
C HIS A 57 5.43 7.36 3.95
N LEU A 58 4.75 6.65 3.05
CA LEU A 58 4.06 5.40 3.37
C LEU A 58 5.02 4.28 3.80
N ARG A 59 6.30 4.30 3.38
CA ARG A 59 7.33 3.39 3.91
C ARG A 59 7.51 3.51 5.43
N ARG A 60 7.46 4.74 5.97
CA ARG A 60 7.56 4.98 7.42
C ARG A 60 6.29 4.55 8.14
N LEU A 61 5.13 4.79 7.55
CA LEU A 61 3.85 4.34 8.10
C LEU A 61 3.75 2.81 8.11
N ALA A 62 4.20 2.14 7.05
CA ALA A 62 4.22 0.68 7.00
C ALA A 62 5.09 0.08 8.12
N ALA A 63 6.24 0.68 8.44
CA ALA A 63 7.04 0.27 9.60
C ALA A 63 6.22 0.32 10.90
N LYS A 64 5.44 1.38 11.12
CA LYS A 64 4.55 1.52 12.29
C LYS A 64 3.38 0.54 12.29
N VAL A 65 2.79 0.27 11.14
CA VAL A 65 1.77 -0.78 10.99
C VAL A 65 2.34 -2.15 11.38
N LYS A 66 3.55 -2.48 10.92
CA LYS A 66 4.23 -3.74 11.25
C LYS A 66 4.58 -3.83 12.74
N GLU A 67 4.98 -2.73 13.39
CA GLU A 67 5.15 -2.68 14.85
C GLU A 67 3.85 -3.02 15.57
N GLY A 68 2.73 -2.41 15.16
CA GLY A 68 1.40 -2.67 15.72
C GLY A 68 0.92 -4.11 15.54
N ILE A 69 1.12 -4.68 14.35
CA ILE A 69 0.76 -6.09 14.06
C ILE A 69 1.54 -7.03 14.97
N ARG A 70 2.86 -6.84 15.13
CA ARG A 70 3.67 -7.66 16.04
C ARG A 70 3.23 -7.53 17.48
N ALA A 71 2.95 -6.31 17.94
CA ALA A 71 2.45 -6.06 19.29
C ALA A 71 1.09 -6.74 19.55
N ALA A 72 0.26 -6.90 18.52
CA ALA A 72 -1.02 -7.61 18.58
C ALA A 72 -0.90 -9.14 18.40
N GLY A 73 0.32 -9.68 18.26
CA GLY A 73 0.55 -11.13 18.13
C GLY A 73 0.43 -11.69 16.71
N GLY A 74 0.49 -10.84 15.67
CA GLY A 74 0.55 -11.25 14.27
C GLY A 74 1.95 -11.17 13.67
N THR A 75 2.13 -11.81 12.51
CA THR A 75 3.38 -11.81 11.74
C THR A 75 3.19 -10.96 10.48
N PRO A 76 3.76 -9.75 10.41
CA PRO A 76 3.55 -8.88 9.26
C PRO A 76 4.54 -9.17 8.13
N LEU A 77 4.02 -9.35 6.92
CA LEU A 77 4.82 -9.40 5.69
C LEU A 77 4.41 -8.25 4.77
N GLU A 78 5.35 -7.34 4.52
CA GLU A 78 5.11 -6.17 3.67
C GLU A 78 5.45 -6.48 2.22
N PHE A 79 4.59 -6.01 1.33
CA PHE A 79 4.83 -6.00 -0.10
C PHE A 79 4.37 -4.67 -0.69
N ASN A 80 4.81 -4.37 -1.90
CA ASN A 80 4.49 -3.10 -2.56
C ASN A 80 3.70 -3.33 -3.84
N THR A 81 2.88 -2.36 -4.21
CA THR A 81 2.23 -2.28 -5.52
C THR A 81 2.56 -0.96 -6.23
N VAL A 82 2.09 -0.78 -7.45
CA VAL A 82 2.37 0.40 -8.28
C VAL A 82 1.53 1.61 -7.85
N SER A 83 1.94 2.81 -8.27
CA SER A 83 1.16 4.04 -8.11
C SER A 83 1.52 5.03 -9.19
N ILE A 84 0.53 5.80 -9.66
CA ILE A 84 0.72 6.94 -10.56
C ILE A 84 0.36 8.22 -9.81
N SER A 85 1.08 9.30 -10.11
CA SER A 85 0.75 10.63 -9.58
C SER A 85 -0.06 11.41 -10.61
N ASP A 86 -1.34 11.62 -10.33
CA ASP A 86 -2.23 12.41 -11.19
C ASP A 86 -1.70 13.84 -11.32
N GLY A 87 -1.28 14.45 -10.20
CA GLY A 87 -0.74 15.82 -10.20
C GLY A 87 0.52 15.99 -11.06
N ILE A 88 1.33 14.94 -11.24
CA ILE A 88 2.54 15.00 -12.09
C ILE A 88 2.22 14.70 -13.55
N THR A 89 1.30 13.77 -13.82
CA THR A 89 1.01 13.34 -15.20
C THR A 89 -0.03 14.20 -15.91
N MET A 90 -0.69 15.13 -15.19
CA MET A 90 -1.64 16.10 -15.74
C MET A 90 -1.07 16.86 -16.93
N GLY A 91 -1.84 16.91 -18.03
CA GLY A 91 -1.44 17.57 -19.27
C GLY A 91 -0.49 16.76 -20.17
N THR A 92 -0.18 15.51 -19.83
CA THR A 92 0.73 14.64 -20.61
C THR A 92 0.05 13.34 -21.06
N GLU A 93 0.70 12.62 -21.99
CA GLU A 93 0.30 11.26 -22.40
C GLU A 93 0.26 10.28 -21.21
N GLY A 94 1.05 10.53 -20.17
CA GLY A 94 1.06 9.72 -18.95
C GLY A 94 -0.30 9.69 -18.24
N MET A 95 -1.15 10.70 -18.41
CA MET A 95 -2.49 10.73 -17.80
C MET A 95 -3.37 9.56 -18.25
N LYS A 96 -3.09 8.96 -19.43
CA LYS A 96 -3.77 7.74 -19.91
C LYS A 96 -3.55 6.53 -18.99
N THR A 97 -2.51 6.57 -18.15
CA THR A 97 -2.17 5.52 -17.18
C THR A 97 -2.83 5.71 -15.81
N SER A 98 -3.42 6.89 -15.52
CA SER A 98 -3.99 7.20 -14.21
C SER A 98 -5.10 6.23 -13.84
N LEU A 99 -6.23 6.22 -14.57
CA LEU A 99 -7.40 5.44 -14.16
C LEU A 99 -7.12 3.93 -14.15
N ILE A 100 -6.40 3.42 -15.14
CA ILE A 100 -6.06 1.99 -15.22
C ILE A 100 -5.17 1.53 -14.04
N SER A 101 -4.40 2.45 -13.43
CA SER A 101 -3.61 2.11 -12.23
C SER A 101 -4.49 1.60 -11.08
N ARG A 102 -5.76 2.03 -10.98
CA ARG A 102 -6.72 1.51 -10.00
C ARG A 102 -6.89 -0.01 -10.11
N GLU A 103 -7.05 -0.52 -11.33
CA GLU A 103 -7.20 -1.96 -11.58
C GLU A 103 -5.92 -2.72 -11.27
N ILE A 104 -4.78 -2.19 -11.73
CA ILE A 104 -3.49 -2.85 -11.51
C ILE A 104 -3.15 -2.92 -10.02
N ILE A 105 -3.48 -1.88 -9.25
CA ILE A 105 -3.35 -1.88 -7.78
C ILE A 105 -4.25 -2.94 -7.17
N ALA A 106 -5.51 -3.00 -7.59
CA ALA A 106 -6.47 -3.96 -7.07
C ALA A 106 -6.00 -5.41 -7.33
N ASP A 107 -5.69 -5.71 -8.59
CA ASP A 107 -5.27 -7.04 -9.05
C ASP A 107 -3.92 -7.44 -8.45
N SER A 108 -3.00 -6.49 -8.27
CA SER A 108 -1.69 -6.75 -7.64
C SER A 108 -1.83 -7.13 -6.17
N ILE A 109 -2.68 -6.44 -5.41
CA ILE A 109 -2.91 -6.76 -4.00
C ILE A 109 -3.64 -8.11 -3.87
N GLU A 110 -4.64 -8.35 -4.72
CA GLU A 110 -5.38 -9.60 -4.77
C GLU A 110 -4.46 -10.78 -5.08
N LEU A 111 -3.64 -10.67 -6.13
CA LEU A 111 -2.67 -11.70 -6.55
C LEU A 111 -1.70 -12.07 -5.42
N VAL A 112 -1.05 -11.07 -4.81
CA VAL A 112 -0.05 -11.32 -3.76
C VAL A 112 -0.71 -11.90 -2.52
N SER A 113 -1.90 -11.42 -2.14
CA SER A 113 -2.59 -11.86 -0.92
C SER A 113 -3.10 -13.29 -1.03
N ILE A 114 -3.69 -13.67 -2.18
CA ILE A 114 -4.12 -15.05 -2.45
C ILE A 114 -2.90 -15.96 -2.57
N GLY A 115 -1.90 -15.56 -3.36
CA GLY A 115 -0.72 -16.37 -3.62
C GLY A 115 0.10 -16.70 -2.35
N ASN A 116 0.12 -15.79 -1.37
CA ASN A 116 0.85 -15.96 -0.11
C ASN A 116 -0.05 -16.36 1.07
N MET A 117 -1.33 -16.69 0.82
CA MET A 117 -2.26 -17.21 1.82
C MET A 117 -2.37 -16.34 3.08
N PHE A 118 -2.38 -15.01 2.93
CA PHE A 118 -2.50 -14.11 4.08
C PHE A 118 -3.83 -14.28 4.80
N ASP A 119 -3.80 -14.23 6.12
CA ASP A 119 -5.00 -14.36 6.96
C ASP A 119 -5.77 -13.04 7.06
N ALA A 120 -5.06 -11.91 6.93
CA ALA A 120 -5.62 -10.56 6.91
C ALA A 120 -4.69 -9.62 6.13
N VAL A 121 -5.20 -8.45 5.71
CA VAL A 121 -4.42 -7.45 4.95
C VAL A 121 -4.66 -6.03 5.46
N VAL A 122 -3.58 -5.29 5.73
CA VAL A 122 -3.62 -3.84 5.91
C VAL A 122 -3.05 -3.19 4.64
N ALA A 123 -3.85 -2.38 3.96
CA ALA A 123 -3.46 -1.68 2.75
C ALA A 123 -3.22 -0.19 3.03
N LEU A 124 -2.03 0.32 2.73
CA LEU A 124 -1.72 1.75 2.82
C LEU A 124 -1.97 2.41 1.48
N CYS A 125 -2.66 3.55 1.48
CA CYS A 125 -2.96 4.34 0.30
C CYS A 125 -2.68 5.84 0.53
N GLY A 126 -2.60 6.62 -0.55
CA GLY A 126 -2.34 8.06 -0.48
C GLY A 126 -2.91 8.81 -1.67
N CYS A 127 -2.27 8.66 -2.84
CA CYS A 127 -2.67 9.31 -4.09
C CYS A 127 -4.03 8.82 -4.59
N ASP A 128 -4.71 9.63 -5.40
CA ASP A 128 -6.09 9.46 -5.88
C ASP A 128 -6.48 7.98 -6.13
N LYS A 129 -5.89 7.34 -7.15
CA LYS A 129 -6.30 6.00 -7.61
C LYS A 129 -5.90 4.86 -6.67
N THR A 130 -4.98 5.11 -5.73
CA THR A 130 -4.56 4.11 -4.74
C THR A 130 -5.64 3.85 -3.69
N VAL A 131 -6.45 4.87 -3.36
CA VAL A 131 -7.54 4.72 -2.40
C VAL A 131 -8.60 3.72 -2.89
N PRO A 132 -9.25 3.90 -4.05
CA PRO A 132 -10.21 2.92 -4.54
C PRO A 132 -9.54 1.60 -4.95
N GLY A 133 -8.31 1.59 -5.46
CA GLY A 133 -7.60 0.36 -5.83
C GLY A 133 -7.39 -0.57 -4.63
N THR A 134 -6.95 -0.02 -3.49
CA THR A 134 -6.81 -0.79 -2.25
C THR A 134 -8.15 -1.28 -1.72
N VAL A 135 -9.17 -0.42 -1.68
CA VAL A 135 -10.53 -0.81 -1.21
C VAL A 135 -11.13 -1.91 -2.09
N MET A 136 -10.97 -1.83 -3.41
CA MET A 136 -11.43 -2.85 -4.35
C MET A 136 -10.77 -4.21 -4.09
N ALA A 137 -9.45 -4.24 -3.92
CA ALA A 137 -8.74 -5.50 -3.59
C ALA A 137 -9.27 -6.13 -2.30
N LEU A 138 -9.38 -5.33 -1.24
CA LEU A 138 -9.81 -5.82 0.06
C LEU A 138 -11.25 -6.36 0.04
N ALA A 139 -12.15 -5.67 -0.69
CA ALA A 139 -13.51 -6.14 -0.90
C ALA A 139 -13.59 -7.46 -1.69
N ARG A 140 -12.72 -7.65 -2.70
CA ARG A 140 -12.64 -8.90 -3.47
C ARG A 140 -12.07 -10.07 -2.67
N LEU A 141 -11.10 -9.81 -1.79
CA LEU A 141 -10.42 -10.84 -0.99
C LEU A 141 -11.33 -11.47 0.08
N ASP A 142 -12.29 -10.70 0.60
CA ASP A 142 -13.23 -11.08 1.65
C ASP A 142 -12.55 -11.76 2.86
N ILE A 143 -11.52 -11.07 3.37
CA ILE A 143 -10.81 -11.41 4.61
C ILE A 143 -10.73 -10.20 5.53
N PRO A 144 -10.47 -10.39 6.85
CA PRO A 144 -10.23 -9.28 7.75
C PRO A 144 -9.21 -8.31 7.16
N SER A 145 -9.59 -7.05 7.00
CA SER A 145 -8.76 -6.09 6.30
C SER A 145 -9.05 -4.64 6.67
N LEU A 146 -8.08 -3.77 6.39
CA LEU A 146 -8.13 -2.35 6.72
C LEU A 146 -7.40 -1.54 5.64
N THR A 147 -8.05 -0.50 5.10
CA THR A 147 -7.36 0.55 4.34
C THR A 147 -6.94 1.68 5.28
N LEU A 148 -5.66 2.03 5.26
CA LEU A 148 -5.08 3.15 6.02
C LEU A 148 -4.67 4.27 5.07
N TYR A 149 -5.37 5.41 5.16
CA TYR A 149 -5.02 6.61 4.41
C TYR A 149 -3.76 7.26 4.98
N GLY A 150 -2.82 7.60 4.10
CA GLY A 150 -1.54 8.23 4.45
C GLY A 150 -1.68 9.64 5.01
N GLY A 151 -2.80 10.32 4.78
CA GLY A 151 -3.06 11.68 5.24
C GLY A 151 -2.91 12.74 4.15
N SER A 152 -3.51 13.90 4.40
CA SER A 152 -3.39 15.06 3.52
C SER A 152 -2.06 15.77 3.74
N ILE A 153 -1.55 16.40 2.68
CA ILE A 153 -0.47 17.38 2.78
C ILE A 153 -0.98 18.66 3.45
N MET A 154 -0.10 19.37 4.18
CA MET A 154 -0.33 20.74 4.61
C MET A 154 -0.22 21.70 3.42
N PRO A 155 -0.93 22.84 3.42
CA PRO A 155 -0.81 23.82 2.35
C PRO A 155 0.62 24.38 2.27
N GLY A 156 1.04 24.76 1.06
CA GLY A 156 2.21 25.61 0.89
C GLY A 156 1.87 27.05 1.27
N ASN A 157 2.87 27.86 1.63
CA ASN A 157 2.68 29.29 1.84
C ASN A 157 3.46 30.08 0.78
N PHE A 158 2.77 30.93 0.02
CA PHE A 158 3.37 31.82 -0.95
C PHE A 158 2.84 33.24 -0.75
N GLN A 159 3.75 34.17 -0.45
CA GLN A 159 3.42 35.58 -0.19
C GLN A 159 2.33 35.78 0.90
N GLY A 160 2.36 34.95 1.95
CA GLY A 160 1.40 35.04 3.05
C GLY A 160 0.02 34.45 2.72
N ARG A 161 -0.14 33.76 1.59
CA ARG A 161 -1.34 33.02 1.23
C ARG A 161 -1.07 31.53 1.18
N ASP A 162 -2.06 30.74 1.58
CA ASP A 162 -2.03 29.31 1.41
C ASP A 162 -2.23 28.97 -0.07
N VAL A 163 -1.42 28.05 -0.58
CA VAL A 163 -1.44 27.62 -1.98
C VAL A 163 -1.34 26.09 -2.09
N THR A 164 -1.87 25.58 -3.18
CA THR A 164 -1.95 24.18 -3.56
C THR A 164 -1.52 23.99 -5.01
N ILE A 165 -1.58 22.76 -5.52
CA ILE A 165 -1.31 22.49 -6.94
C ILE A 165 -2.33 23.14 -7.88
N GLN A 166 -3.57 23.36 -7.43
CA GLN A 166 -4.59 24.03 -8.24
C GLN A 166 -4.17 25.47 -8.56
N ASP A 167 -3.67 26.21 -7.56
CA ASP A 167 -3.21 27.59 -7.74
C ASP A 167 -2.09 27.68 -8.77
N VAL A 168 -1.22 26.65 -8.84
CA VAL A 168 -0.16 26.58 -9.85
C VAL A 168 -0.73 26.34 -11.26
N PHE A 169 -1.74 25.48 -11.40
CA PHE A 169 -2.41 25.30 -12.70
C PHE A 169 -3.10 26.59 -13.18
N GLU A 170 -3.73 27.34 -12.27
CA GLU A 170 -4.35 28.63 -12.58
C GLU A 170 -3.30 29.70 -12.90
N ALA A 171 -2.17 29.72 -12.18
CA ALA A 171 -1.05 30.62 -12.43
C ALA A 171 -0.46 30.43 -13.84
N VAL A 172 -0.41 29.20 -14.37
CA VAL A 172 0.01 28.95 -15.76
C VAL A 172 -0.92 29.68 -16.75
N GLY A 173 -2.23 29.69 -16.49
CA GLY A 173 -3.20 30.44 -17.30
C GLY A 173 -3.01 31.96 -17.19
N GLN A 174 -2.81 32.46 -15.98
CA GLN A 174 -2.52 33.88 -15.73
C GLN A 174 -1.23 34.33 -16.42
N HIS A 175 -0.19 33.49 -16.40
CA HIS A 175 1.07 33.79 -17.09
C HIS A 175 0.88 33.85 -18.61
N ALA A 176 0.10 32.93 -19.19
CA ALA A 176 -0.22 32.95 -20.62
C ALA A 176 -1.04 34.18 -21.04
N GLU A 177 -1.88 34.71 -20.15
CA GLU A 177 -2.61 35.98 -20.34
C GLU A 177 -1.71 37.22 -20.14
N GLY A 178 -0.54 37.05 -19.51
CA GLY A 178 0.37 38.13 -19.16
C GLY A 178 -0.01 38.88 -17.87
N THR A 179 -0.85 38.29 -17.01
CA THR A 179 -1.29 38.91 -15.74
C THR A 179 -0.34 38.59 -14.57
N ILE A 180 0.54 37.59 -14.71
CA ILE A 180 1.66 37.31 -13.78
C ILE A 180 2.95 37.00 -14.56
N THR A 181 4.11 37.15 -13.90
CA THR A 181 5.45 36.87 -14.45
C THR A 181 6.03 35.55 -13.98
#